data_AF-A0ABD1EUX6-F1
#
_entry.id   AF-A0ABD1EUX6-F1
#
_cell.length_a   1.000
_cell.length_b   1.000
_cell.length_c   1.000
_cell.angle_alpha   90.00
_cell.angle_beta   90.00
_cell.angle_gamma   90.00
#
_symmetry.space_group_name_H-M   'P 1'
#
loop_
_entity.id
_entity.type
_entity.pdbx_description
1 polymer ?
#
loop_
_entity_poly.entity_id
_entity_poly.type
_entity_poly.pdbx_seq_one_letter_code
_entity_poly.pdbx_strand_id
1 'polypeptide(L)'
;MDQLGIEKRLTLSYLLCVILGAIASITTGVAWGHWYRTLDQCVGRNCSCIIYGKNTLSHFLGGNQAPCIWVTFGPLLYVFFCICLSCFHGYRVLFTTKSPRMRTTRSVVAKMEHGSSVQITAISQEDTSPLPRCFWITLSVFSSFFFAYALINFSIFLDGYYTTCNQYRRVLEKMLGIHGTALPVIHGRLMFYLNEY
;
A
#
# COMPACT_ATOMS: atom_id res chain seq x y z
N MET A 1 -4.99 -26.96 1.72
CA MET A 1 -4.01 -25.88 1.94
C MET A 1 -3.60 -25.94 3.41
N ASP A 2 -2.31 -25.98 3.69
CA ASP A 2 -1.79 -26.00 5.06
C ASP A 2 -2.06 -24.65 5.76
N GLN A 3 -2.53 -24.68 7.01
CA GLN A 3 -2.88 -23.50 7.79
C GLN A 3 -1.66 -22.59 7.95
N LEU A 4 -0.48 -23.15 8.23
CA LEU A 4 0.75 -22.37 8.35
C LEU A 4 1.11 -21.64 7.04
N GLY A 5 0.88 -22.30 5.90
CA GLY A 5 1.05 -21.68 4.58
C GLY A 5 0.13 -20.47 4.36
N ILE A 6 -1.11 -20.53 4.83
CA ILE A 6 -2.07 -19.41 4.79
C ILE A 6 -1.55 -18.24 5.63
N GLU A 7 -1.17 -18.50 6.89
CA GLU A 7 -0.71 -17.48 7.84
C GLU A 7 0.54 -16.74 7.32
N LYS A 8 1.48 -17.48 6.69
CA LYS A 8 2.66 -16.88 6.03
C LYS A 8 2.31 -15.97 4.87
N ARG A 9 1.41 -16.42 3.98
CA ARG A 9 0.99 -15.62 2.83
C ARG A 9 0.27 -14.36 3.27
N LEU A 10 -0.63 -14.47 4.25
CA LEU A 10 -1.33 -13.32 4.84
C LEU A 10 -0.34 -12.32 5.46
N THR A 11 0.62 -12.80 6.25
CA THR A 11 1.65 -11.94 6.86
C THR A 11 2.42 -11.15 5.80
N LEU A 12 2.87 -11.82 4.72
CA LEU A 12 3.57 -11.17 3.62
C LEU A 12 2.68 -10.18 2.85
N SER A 13 1.43 -10.54 2.58
CA SER A 13 0.47 -9.66 1.91
C SER A 13 0.22 -8.38 2.72
N TYR A 14 -0.01 -8.50 4.03
CA TYR A 14 -0.22 -7.33 4.89
C TYR A 14 1.04 -6.47 5.01
N LEU A 15 2.24 -7.07 5.10
CA LEU A 15 3.49 -6.31 5.07
C LEU A 15 3.67 -5.53 3.77
N LEU A 16 3.35 -6.15 2.63
CA LEU A 16 3.41 -5.47 1.34
C LEU A 16 2.44 -4.28 1.30
N CYS A 17 1.21 -4.45 1.80
CA CYS A 17 0.24 -3.34 1.91
C CYS A 17 0.75 -2.21 2.81
N VAL A 18 1.41 -2.52 3.93
CA VAL A 18 2.02 -1.52 4.82
C VAL A 18 3.10 -0.74 4.08
N ILE A 19 4.03 -1.43 3.41
CA ILE A 19 5.13 -0.78 2.69
C ILE A 19 4.60 0.12 1.56
N LEU A 20 3.71 -0.40 0.71
CA LEU A 20 3.15 0.36 -0.41
C LEU A 20 2.29 1.54 0.07
N GLY A 21 1.47 1.35 1.11
CA GLY A 21 0.67 2.43 1.69
C GLY A 21 1.53 3.52 2.32
N ALA A 22 2.61 3.15 3.02
CA ALA A 22 3.58 4.10 3.57
C ALA A 22 4.29 4.88 2.46
N ILE A 23 4.76 4.21 1.40
CA ILE A 23 5.38 4.85 0.24
C ILE A 23 4.41 5.85 -0.40
N ALA A 24 3.15 5.47 -0.62
CA ALA A 24 2.13 6.36 -1.17
C ALA A 24 1.90 7.61 -0.29
N SER A 25 1.79 7.43 1.02
CA SER A 25 1.63 8.54 1.97
C SER A 25 2.85 9.47 1.99
N ILE A 26 4.05 8.91 2.06
CA ILE A 26 5.30 9.68 2.13
C ILE A 26 5.52 10.45 0.83
N THR A 27 5.38 9.80 -0.33
CA THR A 27 5.63 10.44 -1.64
C THR A 27 4.65 11.59 -1.89
N THR A 28 3.36 11.38 -1.64
CA THR A 28 2.36 12.46 -1.77
C THR A 28 2.59 13.56 -0.74
N GLY A 29 2.96 13.23 0.49
CA GLY A 29 3.28 14.19 1.55
C GLY A 29 4.50 15.05 1.24
N VAL A 30 5.58 14.45 0.72
CA VAL A 30 6.79 15.18 0.29
C VAL A 30 6.46 16.12 -0.87
N ALA A 31 5.73 15.64 -1.88
CA ALA A 31 5.32 16.48 -3.00
C ALA A 31 4.45 17.65 -2.51
N TRP A 32 3.44 17.38 -1.68
CA TRP A 32 2.59 18.44 -1.13
C TRP A 32 3.39 19.44 -0.27
N GLY A 33 4.25 18.95 0.62
CA GLY A 33 5.09 19.79 1.48
C GLY A 33 6.03 20.69 0.71
N HIS A 34 6.65 20.19 -0.37
CA HIS A 34 7.54 20.98 -1.23
C HIS A 34 6.81 22.16 -1.88
N TRP A 35 5.58 21.95 -2.36
CA TRP A 35 4.82 22.96 -3.09
C TRP A 35 3.88 23.80 -2.21
N TYR A 36 3.74 23.46 -0.92
CA TYR A 36 2.73 24.02 -0.02
C TYR A 36 2.70 25.55 -0.03
N ARG A 37 3.84 26.20 0.27
CA ARG A 37 3.92 27.67 0.39
C ARG A 37 3.86 28.37 -0.96
N THR A 38 4.43 27.75 -1.99
CA THR A 38 4.48 28.30 -3.35
C THR A 38 3.08 28.37 -3.96
N LEU A 39 2.22 27.39 -3.67
CA LEU A 39 0.88 27.31 -4.23
C LEU A 39 -0.18 28.05 -3.41
N ASP A 40 0.06 28.26 -2.11
CA ASP A 40 -0.87 28.92 -1.19
C ASP A 40 -0.85 30.44 -1.32
N GLN A 41 -1.27 30.93 -2.49
CA GLN A 41 -1.31 32.36 -2.83
C GLN A 41 -2.76 32.88 -2.91
N CYS A 42 -3.74 32.09 -2.46
CA CYS A 42 -5.15 32.48 -2.54
C CYS A 42 -5.52 33.45 -1.41
N VAL A 43 -6.33 34.44 -1.74
CA VAL A 43 -6.91 35.36 -0.76
C VAL A 43 -8.22 34.76 -0.24
N GLY A 44 -8.34 34.62 1.08
CA GLY A 44 -9.58 34.18 1.75
C GLY A 44 -9.89 32.68 1.68
N ARG A 45 -8.96 31.83 1.20
CA ARG A 45 -9.05 30.37 1.24
C ARG A 45 -7.67 29.72 1.18
N ASN A 46 -7.53 28.51 1.72
CA ASN A 46 -6.31 27.72 1.58
C ASN A 46 -6.25 27.05 0.22
N CYS A 47 -5.16 27.26 -0.53
CA CYS A 47 -4.93 26.62 -1.81
C CYS A 47 -3.52 26.05 -1.96
N SER A 48 -3.04 25.42 -0.90
CA SER A 48 -1.71 24.82 -0.81
C SER A 48 -1.55 23.49 -1.57
N CYS A 49 -2.61 22.95 -2.18
CA CYS A 49 -2.58 21.58 -2.70
C CYS A 49 -2.07 21.53 -4.13
N ILE A 50 -1.14 20.61 -4.42
CA ILE A 50 -0.61 20.44 -5.78
C ILE A 50 -1.61 19.78 -6.74
N ILE A 51 -2.46 18.88 -6.23
CA ILE A 51 -3.50 18.25 -7.05
C ILE A 51 -4.71 19.17 -7.18
N TYR A 52 -5.40 19.10 -8.33
CA TYR A 52 -6.45 20.04 -8.74
C TYR A 52 -5.98 21.51 -8.81
N GLY A 53 -4.70 21.73 -9.09
CA GLY A 53 -4.14 23.05 -9.35
C GLY A 53 -4.75 23.69 -10.59
N LYS A 54 -4.89 25.02 -10.58
CA LYS A 54 -5.52 25.78 -11.65
C LYS A 54 -4.61 26.91 -12.10
N ASN A 55 -4.45 27.04 -13.41
CA ASN A 55 -3.76 28.19 -13.96
C ASN A 55 -4.69 29.41 -14.02
N THR A 56 -4.23 30.55 -13.53
CA THR A 56 -4.88 31.85 -13.72
C THR A 56 -4.13 32.70 -14.75
N LEU A 57 -4.59 33.91 -15.03
CA LEU A 57 -3.96 34.79 -16.02
C LEU A 57 -2.55 35.25 -15.61
N SER A 58 -2.26 35.32 -14.32
CA SER A 58 -0.98 35.82 -13.79
C SER A 58 -0.14 34.74 -13.10
N HIS A 59 -0.76 33.77 -12.42
CA HIS A 59 -0.04 32.75 -11.63
C HIS A 59 -0.72 31.38 -11.64
N PHE A 60 0.04 30.33 -11.34
CA PHE A 60 -0.49 29.00 -11.08
C PHE A 60 -0.88 28.87 -9.60
N LEU A 61 -2.15 28.58 -9.32
CA LEU A 61 -2.66 28.42 -7.96
C LEU A 61 -2.87 26.94 -7.65
N GLY A 62 -2.64 26.54 -6.39
CA GLY A 62 -2.96 25.19 -5.97
C GLY A 62 -4.46 24.93 -5.88
N GLY A 63 -4.81 23.66 -5.73
CA GLY A 63 -6.16 23.20 -5.43
C GLY A 63 -6.51 23.39 -3.96
N ASN A 64 -7.75 23.02 -3.62
CA ASN A 64 -8.20 22.97 -2.24
C ASN A 64 -7.32 22.01 -1.41
N GLN A 65 -7.07 22.33 -0.15
CA GLN A 65 -6.23 21.55 0.75
C GLN A 65 -6.76 20.12 1.01
N ALA A 66 -8.08 19.94 1.04
CA ALA A 66 -8.72 18.67 1.43
C ALA A 66 -8.28 17.45 0.59
N PRO A 67 -8.23 17.50 -0.75
CA PRO A 67 -7.66 16.43 -1.57
C PRO A 67 -6.25 16.01 -1.15
N CYS A 68 -5.34 16.97 -0.90
CA CYS A 68 -3.98 16.65 -0.48
C CYS A 68 -3.93 15.99 0.90
N ILE A 69 -4.74 16.48 1.85
CA ILE A 69 -4.90 15.82 3.17
C ILE A 69 -5.36 14.37 2.98
N TRP A 70 -6.36 14.15 2.13
CA TRP A 70 -6.91 12.82 1.88
C TRP A 70 -5.89 11.87 1.25
N VAL A 71 -5.19 12.27 0.20
CA VAL A 71 -4.22 11.38 -0.48
C VAL A 71 -2.97 11.14 0.36
N THR A 72 -2.57 12.10 1.19
CA THR A 72 -1.40 11.96 2.07
C THR A 72 -1.71 11.13 3.31
N PHE A 73 -2.80 11.44 4.04
CA PHE A 73 -3.07 10.81 5.33
C PHE A 73 -4.08 9.66 5.25
N GLY A 74 -4.92 9.60 4.20
CA GLY A 74 -5.87 8.51 4.00
C GLY A 74 -5.23 7.12 4.03
N PRO A 75 -4.06 6.90 3.40
CA PRO A 75 -3.36 5.62 3.48
C PRO A 75 -3.06 5.13 4.90
N LEU A 76 -2.86 6.02 5.86
CA LEU A 76 -2.48 5.64 7.23
C LEU A 76 -3.55 4.77 7.92
N LEU A 77 -4.82 4.95 7.56
CA LEU A 77 -5.92 4.21 8.15
C LEU A 77 -5.83 2.70 7.84
N TYR A 78 -5.66 2.34 6.57
CA TYR A 78 -5.51 0.93 6.20
C TYR A 78 -4.11 0.40 6.50
N VAL A 79 -3.08 1.25 6.50
CA VAL A 79 -1.73 0.86 6.95
C VAL A 79 -1.75 0.39 8.40
N PHE A 80 -2.39 1.14 9.30
CA PHE A 80 -2.52 0.74 10.71
C PHE A 80 -3.25 -0.61 10.85
N PHE A 81 -4.35 -0.79 10.12
CA PHE A 81 -5.07 -2.06 10.09
C PHE A 81 -4.18 -3.24 9.61
N CYS A 82 -3.42 -3.04 8.53
CA CYS A 82 -2.49 -4.05 8.03
C CYS A 82 -1.32 -4.33 8.99
N ILE A 83 -0.83 -3.34 9.75
CA ILE A 83 0.17 -3.56 10.80
C ILE A 83 -0.41 -4.49 11.87
N CYS A 84 -1.62 -4.22 12.38
CA CYS A 84 -2.25 -5.08 13.38
C CYS A 84 -2.39 -6.54 12.90
N LEU A 85 -2.84 -6.72 11.66
CA LEU A 85 -2.99 -8.05 11.06
C LEU A 85 -1.65 -8.73 10.78
N SER A 86 -0.65 -7.98 10.34
CA SER A 86 0.71 -8.49 10.16
C SER A 86 1.31 -8.97 11.49
N CYS A 87 1.14 -8.20 12.57
CA CYS A 87 1.54 -8.62 13.91
C CYS A 87 0.79 -9.87 14.38
N PHE A 88 -0.53 -9.92 14.16
CA PHE A 88 -1.36 -11.06 14.57
C PHE A 88 -0.98 -12.36 13.83
N HIS A 89 -0.97 -12.33 12.50
CA HIS A 89 -0.61 -13.50 11.69
C HIS A 89 0.88 -13.83 11.83
N GLY A 90 1.75 -12.82 11.92
CA GLY A 90 3.18 -13.00 12.17
C GLY A 90 3.45 -13.64 13.53
N TYR A 91 2.72 -13.25 14.58
CA TYR A 91 2.81 -13.90 15.88
C TYR A 91 2.43 -15.39 15.78
N ARG A 92 1.35 -15.71 15.06
CA ARG A 92 0.93 -17.09 14.83
C ARG A 92 2.02 -17.88 14.09
N VAL A 93 2.63 -17.31 13.05
CA VAL A 93 3.74 -17.95 12.32
C VAL A 93 4.99 -18.14 13.18
N LEU A 94 5.36 -17.17 14.02
CA LEU A 94 6.64 -17.20 14.75
C LEU A 94 6.56 -17.95 16.09
N PHE A 95 5.44 -17.86 16.80
CA PHE A 95 5.33 -18.30 18.19
C PHE A 95 4.32 -19.43 18.41
N THR A 96 3.34 -19.60 17.52
CA THR A 96 2.39 -20.73 17.63
C THR A 96 2.79 -21.93 16.79
N THR A 97 3.80 -21.77 15.93
CA THR A 97 4.42 -22.85 15.18
C THR A 97 5.63 -23.35 15.94
N LYS A 98 5.52 -24.47 16.67
CA LYS A 98 6.73 -25.24 16.93
C LYS A 98 7.18 -25.80 15.59
N SER A 99 8.38 -25.42 15.16
CA SER A 99 8.99 -25.70 13.87
C SER A 99 8.54 -27.04 13.22
N PRO A 100 8.16 -27.07 11.92
CA PRO A 100 7.95 -28.33 11.19
C PRO A 100 9.21 -29.20 11.12
N ARG A 101 10.40 -28.65 11.41
CA ARG A 101 11.64 -29.43 11.58
C ARG A 101 11.66 -30.24 12.87
N MET A 102 10.83 -29.90 13.86
CA MET A 102 10.47 -30.79 14.96
C MET A 102 9.21 -31.56 14.56
N ARG A 103 9.33 -32.47 13.58
CA ARG A 103 8.57 -33.72 13.70
C ARG A 103 9.02 -34.34 15.01
N THR A 104 8.28 -34.10 16.09
CA THR A 104 8.43 -34.90 17.30
C THR A 104 7.94 -36.29 16.95
N THR A 105 8.87 -37.05 16.40
CA THR A 105 8.74 -38.45 16.06
C THR A 105 8.82 -39.20 17.39
N ARG A 106 7.70 -39.32 18.10
CA ARG A 106 7.67 -40.19 19.28
C ARG A 106 7.55 -41.62 18.75
N SER A 107 8.68 -42.31 18.72
CA SER A 107 8.69 -43.75 18.51
C SER A 107 8.46 -44.43 19.86
N VAL A 108 7.36 -45.18 19.96
CA VAL A 108 7.10 -46.06 21.11
C VAL A 108 7.38 -47.48 20.62
N VAL A 109 8.33 -48.16 21.25
CA VAL A 109 8.62 -49.56 20.95
C VAL A 109 7.66 -50.40 21.79
N ALA A 110 6.63 -50.96 21.14
CA ALA A 110 5.75 -51.92 21.76
C ALA A 110 6.39 -53.32 21.63
N LYS A 111 6.72 -53.95 22.76
CA LYS A 111 7.22 -55.32 22.80
C LYS A 111 6.00 -56.25 22.83
N MET A 112 5.82 -57.07 21.79
CA MET A 112 4.78 -58.08 21.77
C MET A 112 5.23 -59.32 22.55
N GLU A 113 4.26 -60.03 23.12
CA GLU A 113 4.46 -61.22 23.95
C GLU A 113 5.22 -62.36 23.21
N HIS A 114 5.16 -62.35 21.88
CA HIS A 114 5.85 -63.30 21.00
C HIS A 114 7.31 -62.92 20.64
N GLY A 115 7.90 -61.94 21.32
CA GLY A 115 9.29 -61.53 21.13
C GLY A 115 9.54 -60.59 19.94
N SER A 116 8.51 -60.26 19.15
CA SER A 116 8.58 -59.26 18.10
C SER A 116 8.39 -57.84 18.67
N SER A 117 9.21 -56.89 18.22
CA SER A 117 9.06 -55.47 18.58
C SER A 117 8.51 -54.69 17.40
N VAL A 118 7.40 -53.99 17.59
CA VAL A 118 6.85 -53.08 16.57
C VAL A 118 7.15 -51.64 16.99
N GLN A 119 7.88 -50.91 16.14
CA GLN A 119 8.18 -49.50 16.36
C GLN A 119 7.02 -48.65 15.84
N ILE A 120 6.13 -48.22 16.75
CA ILE A 120 5.02 -47.35 16.40
C ILE A 120 5.56 -45.92 16.39
N THR A 121 5.65 -45.35 15.20
CA THR A 121 6.11 -43.98 15.01
C THR A 121 4.90 -43.04 14.96
N ALA A 122 4.59 -42.39 16.07
CA ALA A 122 3.56 -41.35 16.11
C ALA A 122 4.18 -40.04 15.61
N ILE A 123 3.77 -39.61 14.40
CA ILE A 123 4.11 -38.29 13.88
C ILE A 123 3.06 -37.31 14.42
N SER A 124 3.40 -36.62 15.52
CA SER A 124 2.58 -35.51 16.01
C SER A 124 2.88 -34.26 15.18
N GLN A 125 1.96 -33.87 14.31
CA GLN A 125 2.01 -32.59 13.61
C GLN A 125 1.31 -31.55 14.50
N GLU A 126 2.07 -30.71 15.22
CA GLU A 126 1.50 -29.54 15.91
C GLU A 126 1.13 -28.51 14.82
N ASP A 127 -0.07 -28.65 14.25
CA ASP A 127 -0.64 -27.69 13.32
C ASP A 127 -1.11 -26.43 14.06
N THR A 128 -0.89 -25.27 13.44
CA THR A 128 -1.43 -23.99 13.93
C THR A 128 -2.96 -24.13 14.10
N SER A 129 -3.48 -23.82 15.29
CA SER A 129 -4.90 -24.02 15.59
C SER A 129 -5.81 -23.25 14.62
N PRO A 130 -6.84 -23.88 14.04
CA PRO A 130 -7.70 -23.23 13.07
C PRO A 130 -8.50 -22.09 13.73
N LEU A 131 -8.60 -20.97 13.01
CA LEU A 131 -9.40 -19.82 13.45
C LEU A 131 -10.90 -20.06 13.19
N PRO A 132 -11.80 -19.54 14.06
CA PRO A 132 -13.25 -19.64 13.84
C PRO A 132 -13.68 -19.04 12.50
N ARG A 133 -14.74 -19.59 11.88
CA ARG A 133 -15.26 -19.06 10.58
C ARG A 133 -15.65 -17.59 10.65
N CYS A 134 -16.21 -17.14 11.78
CA CYS A 134 -16.60 -15.74 11.96
C CYS A 134 -15.40 -14.78 11.87
N PHE A 135 -14.20 -15.20 12.29
CA PHE A 135 -12.99 -14.40 12.15
C PHE A 135 -12.70 -14.10 10.67
N TRP A 136 -12.74 -15.13 9.82
CA TRP A 136 -12.48 -14.99 8.39
C TRP A 136 -13.52 -14.15 7.68
N ILE A 137 -14.81 -14.33 8.02
CA ILE A 137 -15.89 -13.52 7.45
C ILE A 137 -15.70 -12.04 7.81
N THR A 138 -15.45 -11.74 9.09
CA THR A 138 -15.22 -10.37 9.55
C THR A 138 -14.00 -9.75 8.89
N LEU A 139 -12.89 -10.50 8.81
CA LEU A 139 -11.67 -10.05 8.15
C LEU A 139 -11.89 -9.76 6.66
N SER A 140 -12.67 -10.61 5.96
CA SER A 140 -13.02 -10.38 4.56
C SER A 140 -13.84 -9.10 4.38
N VAL A 141 -14.84 -8.86 5.22
CA VAL A 141 -15.67 -7.63 5.17
C VAL A 141 -14.82 -6.38 5.35
N PHE A 142 -13.96 -6.34 6.38
CA PHE A 142 -13.04 -5.22 6.59
C PHE A 142 -12.05 -5.04 5.44
N SER A 143 -11.52 -6.15 4.90
CA SER A 143 -10.60 -6.10 3.76
C SER A 143 -11.28 -5.52 2.51
N SER A 144 -12.52 -5.90 2.23
CA SER A 144 -13.30 -5.33 1.12
C SER A 144 -13.56 -3.83 1.30
N PHE A 145 -13.88 -3.40 2.53
CA PHE A 145 -14.06 -1.98 2.84
C PHE A 145 -12.76 -1.19 2.60
N PHE A 146 -11.63 -1.66 3.13
CA PHE A 146 -10.34 -0.99 2.95
C PHE A 146 -9.84 -1.03 1.50
N PHE A 147 -10.18 -2.07 0.74
CA PHE A 147 -9.91 -2.12 -0.68
C PHE A 147 -10.66 -1.03 -1.44
N ALA A 148 -11.97 -0.88 -1.22
CA ALA A 148 -12.76 0.19 -1.82
C ALA A 148 -12.25 1.57 -1.40
N TYR A 149 -11.90 1.73 -0.12
CA TYR A 149 -11.29 2.95 0.42
C TYR A 149 -9.98 3.30 -0.31
N ALA A 150 -9.08 2.33 -0.49
CA ALA A 150 -7.80 2.53 -1.18
C ALA A 150 -8.00 2.86 -2.66
N LEU A 151 -8.99 2.24 -3.32
CA LEU A 151 -9.36 2.57 -4.70
C LEU A 151 -9.83 4.02 -4.82
N ILE A 152 -10.74 4.47 -3.95
CA ILE A 152 -11.22 5.86 -3.96
C ILE A 152 -10.06 6.84 -3.71
N ASN A 153 -9.18 6.52 -2.77
CA ASN A 153 -7.98 7.31 -2.49
C ASN A 153 -7.09 7.45 -3.73
N PHE A 154 -6.81 6.34 -4.42
CA PHE A 154 -6.04 6.32 -5.65
C PHE A 154 -6.74 7.07 -6.79
N SER A 155 -8.06 6.92 -6.95
CA SER A 155 -8.83 7.62 -7.97
C SER A 155 -8.77 9.15 -7.80
N ILE A 156 -8.90 9.65 -6.56
CA ILE A 156 -8.80 11.10 -6.28
C ILE A 156 -7.39 11.62 -6.57
N PHE A 157 -6.36 10.86 -6.18
CA PHE A 157 -4.98 11.21 -6.51
C PHE A 157 -4.77 11.30 -8.03
N LEU A 158 -5.21 10.28 -8.76
CA LEU A 158 -4.99 10.16 -10.20
C LEU A 158 -5.75 11.24 -10.98
N ASP A 159 -7.03 11.44 -10.66
CA ASP A 159 -7.86 12.48 -11.27
C ASP A 159 -7.31 13.89 -10.98
N GLY A 160 -6.92 14.15 -9.73
CA GLY A 160 -6.30 15.41 -9.33
C GLY A 160 -4.96 15.66 -10.01
N TYR A 161 -4.13 14.62 -10.17
CA TYR A 161 -2.86 14.68 -10.89
C TYR A 161 -3.06 15.00 -12.37
N TYR A 162 -3.94 14.28 -13.07
CA TYR A 162 -4.24 14.55 -14.48
C TYR A 162 -4.82 15.94 -14.70
N THR A 163 -5.68 16.39 -13.79
CA THR A 163 -6.25 17.75 -13.84
C THR A 163 -5.16 18.80 -13.76
N THR A 164 -4.28 18.73 -12.75
CA THR A 164 -3.14 19.64 -12.60
C THR A 164 -2.22 19.59 -13.82
N CYS A 165 -1.88 18.39 -14.29
CA CYS A 165 -0.99 18.18 -15.43
C CYS A 165 -1.56 18.82 -16.71
N ASN A 166 -2.85 18.62 -16.98
CA ASN A 166 -3.52 19.22 -18.14
C ASN A 166 -3.55 20.75 -18.05
N GLN A 167 -3.75 21.32 -16.86
CA GLN A 167 -3.65 22.77 -16.67
C GLN A 167 -2.24 23.26 -16.98
N TYR A 168 -1.22 22.64 -16.39
CA TYR A 168 0.18 23.01 -16.58
C TYR A 168 0.61 22.90 -18.06
N ARG A 169 0.21 21.82 -18.74
CA ARG A 169 0.45 21.63 -20.18
C ARG A 169 -0.14 22.76 -21.02
N ARG A 170 -1.38 23.16 -20.76
CA ARG A 170 -2.03 24.28 -21.48
C ARG A 170 -1.30 25.61 -21.28
N VAL A 171 -0.68 25.82 -20.12
CA VAL A 171 0.16 27.01 -19.87
C VAL A 171 1.41 26.96 -20.72
N LEU A 172 2.10 25.82 -20.72
CA LEU A 172 3.31 25.64 -21.51
C LEU A 172 3.03 25.83 -23.00
N GLU A 173 1.95 25.25 -23.53
CA GLU A 173 1.54 25.42 -24.92
C GLU A 173 1.28 26.89 -25.27
N LYS A 174 0.64 27.66 -24.39
CA LYS A 174 0.44 29.11 -24.59
C LYS A 174 1.75 29.90 -24.57
N MET A 175 2.62 29.62 -23.59
CA MET A 175 3.91 30.31 -23.47
C MET A 175 4.81 30.01 -24.67
N LEU A 176 4.80 28.76 -25.16
CA LEU A 176 5.62 28.30 -26.28
C LEU A 176 5.03 28.67 -27.65
N GLY A 177 3.70 28.69 -27.79
CA GLY A 177 3.01 29.13 -29.01
C GLY A 177 3.16 30.64 -29.25
N ILE A 178 3.43 31.42 -28.21
CA ILE A 178 3.77 32.86 -28.30
C ILE A 178 5.27 33.07 -28.57
N HIS A 179 6.13 32.08 -28.26
CA HIS A 179 7.60 32.16 -28.41
C HIS A 179 8.13 30.96 -29.21
N GLY A 180 7.87 30.94 -30.53
CA GLY A 180 8.14 29.85 -31.47
C GLY A 180 9.58 29.33 -31.64
N THR A 181 10.46 29.46 -30.64
CA THR A 181 11.83 28.93 -30.64
C THR A 181 12.19 28.07 -29.42
N ALA A 182 11.33 27.95 -28.39
CA ALA A 182 11.65 27.19 -27.16
C ALA A 182 11.06 25.75 -27.11
N LEU A 183 10.23 25.38 -28.08
CA LEU A 183 9.56 24.06 -28.14
C LEU A 183 10.52 22.84 -28.16
N PRO A 184 11.64 22.83 -28.90
CA PRO A 184 12.50 21.64 -28.96
C PRO A 184 13.31 21.39 -27.68
N VAL A 185 13.53 22.40 -26.84
CA VAL A 185 14.29 22.25 -25.58
C VAL A 185 13.42 21.63 -24.48
N ILE A 186 12.13 21.96 -24.43
CA ILE A 186 11.19 21.36 -23.47
C ILE A 186 10.78 19.95 -23.91
N HIS A 187 10.57 19.71 -25.21
CA HIS A 187 10.37 18.35 -25.73
C HIS A 187 11.59 17.46 -25.48
N GLY A 188 12.82 17.98 -25.60
CA GLY A 188 14.03 17.25 -25.24
C GLY A 188 14.07 16.87 -23.75
N ARG A 189 13.74 17.79 -22.85
CA ARG A 189 13.75 17.54 -21.39
C ARG A 189 12.64 16.60 -20.90
N LEU A 190 11.46 16.62 -21.54
CA LEU A 190 10.36 15.70 -21.20
C LEU A 190 10.55 14.29 -21.79
N MET A 191 11.17 14.17 -22.97
CA MET A 191 11.37 12.86 -23.61
C MET A 191 12.47 12.02 -22.93
N PHE A 192 13.45 12.65 -22.27
CA PHE A 192 14.46 11.92 -21.47
C PHE A 192 13.85 11.15 -20.29
N TYR A 193 12.68 11.53 -19.77
CA TYR A 193 12.01 10.79 -18.70
C TYR A 193 11.09 9.66 -19.18
N LEU A 194 10.83 9.58 -20.49
CA LEU A 194 9.94 8.56 -21.09
C LEU A 194 10.71 7.46 -21.83
N ASN A 195 12.05 7.51 -21.88
CA ASN A 195 12.88 6.56 -22.62
C ASN A 195 13.87 5.79 -21.72
N GLU A 196 13.68 5.85 -20.39
CA GLU A 196 14.37 4.99 -19.41
C GLU A 196 13.43 3.93 -18.78
N TYR A 197 12.29 3.65 -19.43
CA TYR A 197 11.47 2.46 -19.18
C TYR A 197 10.97 1.84 -20.48
#